data_AF-A0A7K0V0I6-F1
#
_entry.id   AF-A0A7K0V0I6-F1
#
_cell.length_a   1.000
_cell.length_b   1.000
_cell.length_c   1.000
_cell.angle_alpha   90.00
_cell.angle_beta   90.00
_cell.angle_gamma   90.00
#
_symmetry.space_group_name_H-M   'P 1'
#
loop_
_entity.id
_entity.type
_entity.pdbx_description
1 polymer ?
#
loop_
_entity_poly.entity_id
_entity_poly.type
_entity_poly.pdbx_seq_one_letter_code
_entity_poly.pdbx_strand_id
1 'polypeptide(L)'
;TASRDLEDLGATRVRDANGEFQYVIPEETNTKSNSAANLIMSVTASGNLAVVRTPPGGAQLLASAIDRNSLNGSIKSAIGTIAGDDTVLVVSKSANGGAELAKSITNYATSSKGKRK
;
A
#
# COMPACT_ATOMS: atom_id res chain seq x y z
N THR A 1 31.51 0.30 -8.99
CA THR A 1 32.01 1.63 -8.55
C THR A 1 30.90 2.26 -7.77
N ALA A 2 31.15 2.70 -6.53
CA ALA A 2 30.11 3.15 -5.59
C ALA A 2 29.11 4.19 -6.17
N SER A 3 29.52 4.98 -7.17
CA SER A 3 28.64 5.90 -7.90
C SER A 3 27.50 5.22 -8.66
N ARG A 4 27.74 4.07 -9.30
CA ARG A 4 26.70 3.33 -10.03
C ARG A 4 25.73 2.65 -9.08
N ASP A 5 26.26 2.08 -7.99
CA ASP A 5 25.45 1.40 -6.98
C ASP A 5 24.46 2.40 -6.31
N LEU A 6 24.85 3.67 -6.17
CA LEU A 6 23.97 4.73 -5.67
C LEU A 6 22.89 5.16 -6.67
N GLU A 7 23.18 5.16 -7.97
CA GLU A 7 22.19 5.42 -9.03
C GLU A 7 21.17 4.28 -9.10
N ASP A 8 21.62 3.03 -9.01
CA ASP A 8 20.75 1.84 -8.99
C ASP A 8 19.81 1.80 -7.76
N LEU A 9 20.26 2.37 -6.63
CA LEU A 9 19.45 2.55 -5.41
C LEU A 9 18.53 3.80 -5.47
N GLY A 10 18.49 4.52 -6.59
CA GLY A 10 17.63 5.69 -6.77
C GLY A 10 18.07 6.93 -6.00
N ALA A 11 19.34 7.02 -5.62
CA ALA A 11 19.87 8.21 -4.95
C ALA A 11 19.87 9.41 -5.90
N THR A 12 19.41 10.56 -5.40
CA THR A 12 19.46 11.83 -6.13
C THR A 12 20.52 12.74 -5.55
N ARG A 13 21.19 13.49 -6.41
CA ARG A 13 22.25 14.43 -6.01
C ARG A 13 21.63 15.78 -5.65
N VAL A 14 21.68 16.14 -4.37
CA VAL A 14 21.10 17.37 -3.82
C VAL A 14 22.22 18.28 -3.33
N ARG A 15 21.98 19.60 -3.35
CA ARG A 15 22.86 20.58 -2.69
C ARG A 15 22.36 20.87 -1.28
N ASP A 16 23.25 20.78 -0.30
CA ASP A 16 22.94 21.15 1.08
C ASP A 16 22.92 22.68 1.28
N ALA A 17 22.58 23.11 2.50
CA ALA A 17 22.51 24.54 2.85
C ALA A 17 23.88 25.26 2.76
N ASN A 18 24.98 24.52 2.72
CA ASN A 18 26.35 25.03 2.61
C ASN A 18 26.84 25.01 1.15
N GLY A 19 26.04 24.52 0.20
CA GLY A 19 26.36 24.44 -1.22
C GLY A 19 27.13 23.19 -1.64
N GLU A 20 27.35 22.24 -0.72
CA GLU A 20 28.01 20.97 -0.99
C GLU A 20 27.04 19.95 -1.59
N PHE A 21 27.56 19.05 -2.43
CA PHE A 21 26.74 18.00 -3.06
C PHE A 21 26.68 16.75 -2.19
N GLN A 22 25.47 16.33 -1.84
CA GLN A 22 25.21 15.10 -1.11
C GLN A 22 24.28 14.19 -1.92
N TYR A 23 24.57 12.88 -1.91
CA TYR A 23 23.63 11.89 -2.42
C TYR A 23 22.61 11.57 -1.33
N VAL A 24 21.35 11.81 -1.64
CA VAL A 24 20.23 11.51 -0.76
C VAL A 24 19.42 10.42 -1.46
N ILE A 25 19.29 9.28 -0.79
CA ILE A 25 18.25 8.32 -1.14
C ILE A 25 16.95 8.95 -0.67
N PRO A 26 16.01 9.29 -1.56
CA PRO A 26 14.72 9.75 -1.10
C PRO A 26 14.14 8.62 -0.25
N GLU A 27 13.95 8.84 1.06
CA GLU A 27 13.00 8.00 1.80
C GLU A 27 11.73 8.01 0.97
N GLU A 28 11.24 6.82 0.56
CA GLU A 28 10.10 6.66 -0.33
C GLU A 28 9.14 7.78 -0.07
N THR A 29 9.16 8.79 -0.95
CA THR A 29 8.49 10.04 -0.66
C THR A 29 7.07 9.61 -0.44
N ASN A 30 6.56 9.83 0.77
CA ASN A 30 5.23 9.46 1.20
C ASN A 30 4.30 10.28 0.32
N THR A 31 4.11 9.83 -0.92
CA THR A 31 3.53 10.60 -2.01
C THR A 31 2.15 10.94 -1.51
N LYS A 32 1.97 12.23 -1.24
CA LYS A 32 0.82 12.81 -0.58
C LYS A 32 -0.47 12.15 -1.07
N SER A 33 -0.98 11.24 -0.25
CA SER A 33 -2.38 10.82 -0.08
C SER A 33 -3.36 10.98 -1.26
N ASN A 34 -3.00 10.51 -2.46
CA ASN A 34 -3.97 9.67 -3.17
C ASN A 34 -3.98 8.34 -2.43
N SER A 35 -4.62 8.35 -1.25
CA SER A 35 -4.66 7.19 -0.37
C SER A 35 -5.13 6.02 -1.21
N ALA A 36 -4.35 4.94 -1.27
CA ALA A 36 -4.70 3.76 -2.05
C ALA A 36 -6.11 3.23 -1.69
N ALA A 37 -6.59 3.54 -0.48
CA ALA A 37 -7.98 3.47 -0.06
C ALA A 37 -9.02 4.00 -1.06
N ASN A 38 -8.73 5.08 -1.78
CA ASN A 38 -9.63 5.68 -2.78
C ASN A 38 -9.74 4.81 -4.04
N LEU A 39 -8.83 3.87 -4.25
CA LEU A 39 -8.90 2.90 -5.35
C LEU A 39 -9.89 1.77 -5.04
N ILE A 40 -10.42 1.67 -3.81
CA ILE A 40 -11.37 0.62 -3.45
C ILE A 40 -12.75 0.98 -4.04
N MET A 41 -13.17 0.22 -5.06
CA MET A 41 -14.50 0.34 -5.65
C MET A 41 -15.53 -0.56 -4.96
N SER A 42 -15.13 -1.79 -4.61
CA SER A 42 -15.96 -2.73 -3.86
C SER A 42 -15.10 -3.76 -3.12
N VAL A 43 -15.67 -4.35 -2.07
CA VAL A 43 -15.04 -5.41 -1.28
C VAL A 43 -16.07 -6.52 -1.07
N THR A 44 -15.71 -7.76 -1.39
CA THR A 44 -16.53 -8.96 -1.15
C THR A 44 -15.70 -10.01 -0.41
N ALA A 45 -16.34 -10.95 0.28
CA ALA A 45 -15.65 -12.00 1.02
C ALA A 45 -16.14 -13.41 0.62
N SER A 46 -15.24 -14.39 0.69
CA SER A 46 -15.57 -15.81 0.54
C SER A 46 -14.58 -16.66 1.34
N GLY A 47 -15.07 -17.46 2.30
CA GLY A 47 -14.21 -18.26 3.17
C GLY A 47 -13.17 -17.41 3.92
N ASN A 48 -11.89 -17.67 3.66
CA ASN A 48 -10.77 -16.91 4.21
C ASN A 48 -10.36 -15.72 3.32
N LEU A 49 -11.01 -15.45 2.20
CA LEU A 49 -10.59 -14.41 1.26
C LEU A 49 -11.43 -13.14 1.39
N ALA A 50 -10.77 -12.00 1.21
CA ALA A 50 -11.42 -10.76 0.77
C ALA A 50 -10.96 -10.43 -0.66
N VAL A 51 -11.91 -10.10 -1.51
CA VAL A 51 -11.71 -9.72 -2.91
C VAL A 51 -12.04 -8.24 -3.04
N VAL A 52 -11.07 -7.45 -3.49
CA VAL A 52 -11.19 -5.99 -3.61
C VAL A 52 -11.09 -5.60 -5.07
N ARG A 53 -12.06 -4.81 -5.57
CA ARG A 53 -12.02 -4.25 -6.93
C ARG A 53 -11.46 -2.84 -6.93
N THR A 54 -10.67 -2.55 -7.95
CA THR A 54 -10.07 -1.24 -8.20
C THR A 54 -10.36 -0.76 -9.61
N PRO A 55 -10.12 0.52 -9.93
CA PRO A 55 -9.97 0.94 -11.32
C PRO A 55 -8.85 0.16 -12.02
N PRO A 56 -8.85 0.10 -13.36
CA PRO A 56 -7.78 -0.51 -14.14
C PRO A 56 -6.40 -0.01 -13.73
N GLY A 57 -5.44 -0.92 -13.57
CA GLY A 57 -4.07 -0.64 -13.11
C GLY A 57 -3.93 -0.26 -11.63
N GLY A 58 -5.03 -0.19 -10.86
CA GLY A 58 -5.02 0.25 -9.46
C GLY A 58 -4.66 -0.85 -8.44
N ALA A 59 -4.72 -2.12 -8.83
CA ALA A 59 -4.63 -3.23 -7.88
C ALA A 59 -3.26 -3.33 -7.19
N GLN A 60 -2.17 -3.13 -7.94
CA GLN A 60 -0.81 -3.22 -7.39
C GLN A 60 -0.54 -2.16 -6.30
N LEU A 61 -0.96 -0.92 -6.55
CA LEU A 61 -0.81 0.17 -5.59
C LEU A 61 -1.65 -0.10 -4.32
N LEU A 62 -2.86 -0.63 -4.47
CA LEU A 62 -3.70 -1.01 -3.34
C LEU A 62 -3.09 -2.17 -2.53
N ALA A 63 -2.62 -3.22 -3.20
CA ALA A 63 -2.00 -4.37 -2.54
C ALA A 63 -0.79 -3.96 -1.70
N SER A 64 0.12 -3.17 -2.28
CA SER A 64 1.27 -2.64 -1.55
C SER A 64 0.86 -1.83 -0.31
N ALA A 65 -0.20 -1.02 -0.42
CA ALA A 65 -0.72 -0.29 0.72
C ALA A 65 -1.33 -1.20 1.80
N ILE A 66 -2.05 -2.25 1.41
CA ILE A 66 -2.61 -3.24 2.35
C ILE A 66 -1.49 -4.00 3.07
N ASP A 67 -0.45 -4.43 2.36
CA ASP A 67 0.68 -5.15 2.95
C ASP A 67 1.41 -4.30 4.00
N ARG A 68 1.69 -3.02 3.68
CA ARG A 68 2.26 -2.05 4.65
C ARG A 68 1.37 -1.89 5.89
N ASN A 69 0.05 -1.88 5.71
CA ASN A 69 -0.92 -1.79 6.82
C ASN A 69 -1.12 -3.11 7.57
N SER A 70 -0.77 -4.25 6.97
CA SER A 70 -0.70 -5.52 7.68
C SER A 70 0.52 -5.56 8.60
N LEU A 71 1.69 -5.14 8.09
CA LEU A 71 2.95 -5.09 8.83
C LEU A 71 2.92 -4.11 10.01
N ASN A 72 2.26 -2.95 9.85
CA ASN A 72 2.10 -1.98 10.95
C ASN A 72 1.03 -2.36 11.98
N GLY A 73 0.36 -3.51 11.80
CA GLY A 73 -0.63 -4.03 12.73
C GLY A 73 -2.02 -3.40 12.63
N SER A 74 -2.30 -2.60 11.60
CA SER A 74 -3.65 -2.04 11.36
C SER A 74 -4.61 -3.09 10.76
N ILE A 75 -4.10 -4.02 9.95
CA ILE A 75 -4.86 -5.13 9.35
C ILE A 75 -4.23 -6.46 9.79
N LYS A 76 -4.40 -6.82 11.08
CA LYS A 76 -3.73 -7.97 11.71
C LYS A 76 -4.17 -9.33 11.18
N SER A 77 -5.38 -9.42 10.63
CA SER A 77 -5.98 -10.67 10.15
C SER A 77 -5.48 -11.09 8.77
N ALA A 78 -4.81 -10.21 8.02
CA ALA A 78 -4.21 -10.55 6.72
C ALA A 78 -2.95 -11.41 6.89
N ILE A 79 -2.80 -12.42 6.03
CA ILE A 79 -1.55 -13.15 5.77
C ILE A 79 -0.73 -12.42 4.71
N GLY A 80 -1.39 -11.95 3.65
CA GLY A 80 -0.77 -11.27 2.51
C GLY A 80 -1.76 -11.02 1.38
N THR A 81 -1.26 -10.45 0.28
CA THR A 81 -2.05 -10.07 -0.89
C THR A 81 -1.50 -10.63 -2.21
N ILE A 82 -2.39 -10.76 -3.21
CA ILE A 82 -2.03 -10.98 -4.62
C ILE A 82 -2.82 -9.97 -5.45
N ALA A 83 -2.12 -9.18 -6.28
CA ALA A 83 -2.71 -8.21 -7.18
C ALA A 83 -2.73 -8.69 -8.63
N GLY A 84 -3.88 -8.52 -9.28
CA GLY A 84 -4.01 -8.51 -10.73
C GLY A 84 -3.88 -7.09 -11.28
N ASP A 85 -4.70 -6.75 -12.28
CA ASP A 85 -4.81 -5.40 -12.84
C ASP A 85 -5.82 -4.53 -12.07
N ASP A 86 -7.04 -5.07 -11.88
CA ASP A 86 -8.19 -4.36 -11.32
C ASP A 86 -8.78 -5.06 -10.08
N THR A 87 -8.08 -6.08 -9.58
CA THR A 87 -8.55 -6.95 -8.50
C THR A 87 -7.39 -7.32 -7.57
N VAL A 88 -7.63 -7.25 -6.25
CA VAL A 88 -6.71 -7.71 -5.21
C VAL A 88 -7.38 -8.81 -4.39
N LEU A 89 -6.68 -9.93 -4.23
CA LEU A 89 -7.02 -10.98 -3.27
C LEU A 89 -6.24 -10.74 -1.97
N VAL A 90 -6.94 -10.73 -0.85
CA VAL A 90 -6.34 -10.62 0.49
C VAL A 90 -6.70 -11.87 1.28
N VAL A 91 -5.68 -12.52 1.86
CA VAL A 91 -5.86 -13.83 2.51
C VAL A 91 -5.96 -13.69 4.04
N SER A 92 -7.03 -14.26 4.58
CA SER A 92 -7.35 -14.61 5.97
C SER A 92 -6.32 -15.45 6.70
N LYS A 93 -5.85 -15.07 7.91
CA LYS A 93 -5.24 -16.02 8.86
C LYS A 93 -6.22 -17.12 9.29
N SER A 94 -7.51 -16.78 9.41
CA SER A 94 -8.56 -17.73 9.79
C SER A 94 -9.27 -18.27 8.55
N ALA A 95 -9.62 -19.56 8.57
CA ALA A 95 -10.34 -20.24 7.49
C ALA A 95 -11.68 -19.58 7.12
N ASN A 96 -12.32 -18.89 8.07
CA ASN A 96 -13.58 -18.16 7.87
C ASN A 96 -13.42 -16.65 8.10
N GLY A 97 -12.18 -16.15 8.08
CA GLY A 97 -11.86 -14.77 8.44
C GLY A 97 -12.07 -13.74 7.32
N GLY A 98 -12.51 -14.14 6.13
CA GLY A 98 -12.67 -13.25 4.98
C GLY A 98 -13.67 -12.12 5.23
N ALA A 99 -14.76 -12.39 5.94
CA ALA A 99 -15.78 -11.38 6.26
C ALA A 99 -15.26 -10.29 7.21
N GLU A 100 -14.44 -10.66 8.20
CA GLU A 100 -13.78 -9.70 9.08
C GLU A 100 -12.74 -8.88 8.34
N LEU A 101 -11.93 -9.54 7.50
CA LEU A 101 -10.93 -8.90 6.65
C LEU A 101 -11.54 -7.85 5.73
N ALA A 102 -12.68 -8.17 5.08
CA ALA A 102 -13.42 -7.25 4.24
C ALA A 102 -13.91 -6.00 5.00
N LYS A 103 -14.37 -6.17 6.25
CA LYS A 103 -14.75 -5.05 7.12
C LYS A 103 -13.54 -4.17 7.46
N SER A 104 -12.40 -4.78 7.82
CA SER A 104 -11.16 -4.04 8.11
C SER A 104 -10.68 -3.22 6.90
N ILE A 105 -10.71 -3.80 5.70
CA ILE A 105 -10.35 -3.11 4.45
C ILE A 105 -11.31 -1.96 4.15
N THR A 106 -12.60 -2.15 4.38
CA THR A 106 -13.61 -1.10 4.19
C THR A 106 -13.39 0.05 5.18
N ASN A 107 -13.02 -0.24 6.43
CA ASN A 107 -12.70 0.77 7.44
C ASN A 107 -11.40 1.53 7.12
N TYR A 108 -10.42 0.85 6.53
CA TYR A 108 -9.23 1.50 5.96
C TYR A 108 -9.63 2.51 4.88
N ALA A 109 -10.60 2.15 4.02
CA ALA A 109 -11.11 3.04 2.98
C ALA A 109 -11.70 4.34 3.55
N THR A 110 -12.55 4.22 4.57
CA THR A 110 -13.27 5.35 5.18
C THR A 110 -12.38 6.24 6.05
N SER A 111 -11.44 5.66 6.80
CA SER A 111 -10.50 6.40 7.66
C SER A 111 -9.59 7.32 6.84
N SER A 112 -9.29 6.95 5.59
CA SER A 112 -8.54 7.81 4.67
C SER A 112 -9.32 9.05 4.21
N LYS A 113 -10.66 8.95 4.10
CA LYS A 113 -11.53 10.04 3.65
C LYS A 113 -11.77 11.07 4.76
N GLY A 114 -11.78 10.64 6.02
CA GLY A 114 -12.00 11.51 7.19
C GLY A 114 -10.86 12.51 7.47
N LYS A 115 -9.60 12.18 7.15
CA LYS A 115 -8.42 13.04 7.37
C LYS A 115 -8.32 14.27 6.43
N ARG A 116 -9.28 14.46 5.53
CA ARG A 116 -9.32 15.57 4.55
C ARG A 116 -10.21 16.74 4.98
N LYS A 117 -10.88 16.67 6.13
CA LYS A 117 -11.61 17.79 6.74
C LYS A 117 -10.81 18.35 7.91
#